data_AF-A0A7Z9ZY10-F1
#
_entry.id   AF-A0A7Z9ZY10-F1
#
_cell.length_a   1.000
_cell.length_b   1.000
_cell.length_c   1.000
_cell.angle_alpha   90.00
_cell.angle_beta   90.00
_cell.angle_gamma   90.00
#
_symmetry.space_group_name_H-M   'P 1'
#
loop_
_entity.id
_entity.type
_entity.pdbx_description
1 polymer ?
#
loop_
_entity_poly.entity_id
_entity_poly.type
_entity_poly.pdbx_seq_one_letter_code
_entity_poly.pdbx_strand_id
1 'polypeptide(L)'
;MFAVITFENGRLLLRFDKWTGALLEVVDKRWGFALAGGFGPQVDIKVDGAWAFSGAKGILAGGRALGLDGVWEFRIEGRRWRKIRVPGAWEDQGVKEVAPGSPNPSWKPYNGIAYFRWKFLVPGEWQGRTLVLYIGTMDDEDWVYINGRLVGHTGMDKPNWWPIERAYKIPSKFVNFGGENEILVKVYDRGEEGGFWGL
;
A
#
# COMPACT_ATOMS: atom_id res chain seq x y z
N MET A 1 -4.20 -12.64 -36.42
CA MET A 1 -4.97 -13.74 -35.80
C MET A 1 -3.99 -14.55 -34.97
N PHE A 2 -4.11 -14.51 -33.64
CA PHE A 2 -3.17 -15.14 -32.71
C PHE A 2 -3.79 -16.42 -32.13
N ALA A 3 -2.97 -17.33 -31.63
CA ALA A 3 -3.43 -18.48 -30.87
C ALA A 3 -2.39 -18.81 -29.78
N VAL A 4 -2.87 -19.34 -28.67
CA VAL A 4 -2.18 -19.29 -27.36
C VAL A 4 -2.24 -20.68 -26.73
N ILE A 5 -1.16 -21.09 -26.07
CA ILE A 5 -1.12 -22.31 -25.24
C ILE A 5 -1.23 -21.90 -23.77
N THR A 6 -1.97 -22.68 -22.98
CA THR A 6 -2.31 -22.35 -21.59
C THR A 6 -2.02 -23.52 -20.67
N PHE A 7 -1.41 -23.25 -19.51
CA PHE A 7 -1.20 -24.22 -18.44
C PHE A 7 -1.85 -23.72 -17.15
N GLU A 8 -2.44 -24.63 -16.35
CA GLU A 8 -2.98 -24.30 -15.03
C GLU A 8 -2.55 -25.27 -13.94
N ASN A 9 -2.65 -24.82 -12.69
CA ASN A 9 -2.75 -25.68 -11.53
C ASN A 9 -3.85 -25.16 -10.59
N GLY A 10 -3.93 -25.69 -9.36
CA GLY A 10 -4.94 -25.30 -8.37
C GLY A 10 -4.95 -23.81 -7.99
N ARG A 11 -3.93 -23.01 -8.38
CA ARG A 11 -3.79 -21.60 -8.00
C ARG A 11 -3.40 -20.66 -9.15
N LEU A 12 -2.60 -21.07 -10.13
CA LEU A 12 -2.10 -20.19 -11.21
C LEU A 12 -2.58 -20.62 -12.60
N LEU A 13 -2.65 -19.64 -13.52
CA LEU A 13 -2.89 -19.77 -14.95
C LEU A 13 -1.78 -19.02 -15.72
N LEU A 14 -1.18 -19.65 -16.72
CA LEU A 14 -0.10 -19.08 -17.53
C LEU A 14 -0.45 -19.14 -19.03
N ARG A 15 -0.20 -18.06 -19.78
CA ARG A 15 -0.45 -17.98 -21.24
C ARG A 15 0.84 -17.77 -22.02
N PHE A 16 0.99 -18.50 -23.12
CA PHE A 16 2.18 -18.49 -23.98
C PHE A 16 1.82 -18.28 -25.46
N ASP A 17 2.67 -17.59 -26.19
CA ASP A 17 2.58 -17.54 -27.66
C ASP A 17 2.84 -18.93 -28.25
N LYS A 18 1.93 -19.45 -29.09
CA LYS A 18 2.01 -20.85 -29.53
C LYS A 18 3.11 -21.14 -30.54
N TRP A 19 3.68 -20.12 -31.17
CA TRP A 19 4.64 -20.29 -32.27
C TRP A 19 6.09 -20.12 -31.80
N THR A 20 6.30 -19.27 -30.81
CA THR A 20 7.61 -18.95 -30.22
C THR A 20 7.81 -19.58 -28.83
N GLY A 21 6.74 -19.95 -28.13
CA GLY A 21 6.80 -20.47 -26.76
C GLY A 21 7.04 -19.43 -25.68
N ALA A 22 7.09 -18.13 -26.03
CA ALA A 22 7.31 -17.06 -25.08
C ALA A 22 6.13 -16.90 -24.10
N LEU A 23 6.42 -16.70 -22.81
CA LEU A 23 5.42 -16.38 -21.78
C LEU A 23 4.88 -14.96 -22.02
N LEU A 24 3.57 -14.82 -22.09
CA LEU A 24 2.89 -13.55 -22.39
C LEU A 24 2.18 -12.94 -21.18
N GLU A 25 1.59 -13.79 -20.33
CA GLU A 25 0.78 -13.36 -19.18
C GLU A 25 0.79 -14.45 -18.09
N VAL A 26 0.87 -14.02 -16.84
CA VAL A 26 0.59 -14.86 -15.66
C VAL A 26 -0.65 -14.30 -14.96
N VAL A 27 -1.52 -15.17 -14.45
CA VAL A 27 -2.72 -14.81 -13.67
C VAL A 27 -2.82 -15.74 -12.48
N ASP A 28 -2.91 -15.23 -11.25
CA ASP A 28 -3.33 -16.07 -10.11
C ASP A 28 -4.86 -16.16 -10.12
N LYS A 29 -5.36 -17.39 -10.08
CA LYS A 29 -6.79 -17.75 -10.19
C LYS A 29 -7.54 -17.36 -8.95
N ARG A 30 -6.86 -17.33 -7.79
CA ARG A 30 -7.50 -17.31 -6.49
C ARG A 30 -8.33 -16.01 -6.36
N TRP A 31 -8.02 -14.88 -7.00
CA TRP A 31 -9.08 -13.94 -7.44
C TRP A 31 -9.06 -13.48 -8.94
N GLY A 32 -8.04 -13.78 -9.80
CA GLY A 32 -7.96 -13.55 -11.30
C GLY A 32 -7.55 -12.18 -11.99
N PHE A 33 -6.30 -11.65 -11.90
CA PHE A 33 -5.74 -10.49 -12.68
C PHE A 33 -4.28 -10.74 -13.09
N ALA A 34 -3.78 -9.93 -14.03
CA ALA A 34 -2.48 -10.07 -14.65
C ALA A 34 -1.33 -9.58 -13.76
N LEU A 35 -0.31 -10.42 -13.69
CA LEU A 35 0.87 -10.33 -12.81
C LEU A 35 2.08 -9.65 -13.41
N ALA A 36 2.25 -9.94 -14.69
CA ALA A 36 3.45 -9.78 -15.47
C ALA A 36 3.00 -9.95 -16.93
N GLY A 37 3.45 -9.06 -17.79
CA GLY A 37 3.00 -8.96 -19.18
C GLY A 37 1.89 -7.93 -19.41
N GLY A 38 1.91 -7.29 -20.57
CA GLY A 38 1.00 -6.20 -20.95
C GLY A 38 1.62 -4.78 -20.84
N PHE A 39 0.89 -3.78 -21.34
CA PHE A 39 1.24 -2.35 -21.23
C PHE A 39 0.50 -1.70 -20.05
N GLY A 40 1.23 -1.13 -19.10
CA GLY A 40 0.70 -0.43 -17.91
C GLY A 40 1.68 -0.50 -16.72
N PRO A 41 1.42 0.20 -15.60
CA PRO A 41 2.17 -0.01 -14.37
C PRO A 41 1.93 -1.45 -13.85
N GLN A 42 3.01 -2.12 -13.45
CA GLN A 42 2.98 -3.54 -13.09
C GLN A 42 3.01 -3.74 -11.58
N VAL A 43 1.89 -4.18 -11.01
CA VAL A 43 1.83 -5.12 -9.88
C VAL A 43 0.59 -6.00 -10.10
N ASP A 44 0.68 -7.29 -9.76
CA ASP A 44 -0.14 -7.95 -8.72
C ASP A 44 -0.52 -9.43 -9.02
N ILE A 45 -0.47 -10.32 -8.00
CA ILE A 45 -0.92 -11.74 -7.99
C ILE A 45 -2.34 -11.80 -7.38
N LYS A 46 -3.38 -12.13 -8.16
CA LYS A 46 -4.76 -12.06 -7.65
C LYS A 46 -5.12 -13.31 -6.81
N VAL A 47 -5.22 -13.26 -5.46
CA VAL A 47 -5.27 -14.40 -4.48
C VAL A 47 -6.40 -14.50 -3.39
N ASP A 48 -7.66 -14.85 -3.74
CA ASP A 48 -8.94 -14.87 -2.95
C ASP A 48 -9.08 -13.89 -1.79
N GLY A 49 -9.98 -12.94 -2.02
CA GLY A 49 -10.47 -12.05 -0.99
C GLY A 49 -9.38 -11.16 -0.40
N ALA A 50 -8.62 -10.47 -1.24
CA ALA A 50 -7.69 -9.36 -0.94
C ALA A 50 -7.42 -8.59 -2.27
N TRP A 51 -6.65 -7.50 -2.33
CA TRP A 51 -6.24 -6.75 -3.56
C TRP A 51 -5.05 -5.85 -3.21
N ALA A 52 -3.83 -6.07 -3.70
CA ALA A 52 -2.75 -5.12 -3.40
C ALA A 52 -2.93 -3.81 -4.20
N PHE A 53 -2.10 -2.83 -3.86
CA PHE A 53 -2.05 -1.46 -4.38
C PHE A 53 -0.60 -1.25 -4.82
N SER A 54 -0.32 -0.20 -5.59
CA SER A 54 1.02 0.34 -5.72
C SER A 54 1.00 1.80 -6.16
N GLY A 55 2.12 2.48 -5.97
CA GLY A 55 2.33 3.90 -6.24
C GLY A 55 2.58 4.18 -7.72
N ALA A 56 1.52 4.37 -8.49
CA ALA A 56 1.62 4.97 -9.81
C ALA A 56 0.40 5.84 -10.13
N LYS A 57 0.67 7.12 -10.43
CA LYS A 57 -0.33 8.14 -10.77
C LYS A 57 -1.43 7.65 -11.72
N GLY A 58 -2.66 7.92 -11.28
CA GLY A 58 -3.82 8.10 -12.16
C GLY A 58 -5.00 7.22 -11.80
N ILE A 59 -6.20 7.71 -12.08
CA ILE A 59 -7.35 6.83 -12.25
C ILE A 59 -7.11 6.09 -13.57
N LEU A 60 -6.49 4.91 -13.48
CA LEU A 60 -6.21 4.08 -14.65
C LEU A 60 -7.54 3.63 -15.26
N ALA A 61 -7.82 4.07 -16.48
CA ALA A 61 -9.04 3.68 -17.19
C ALA A 61 -9.08 2.16 -17.38
N GLY A 62 -9.94 1.49 -16.60
CA GLY A 62 -10.08 0.02 -16.54
C GLY A 62 -9.57 -0.61 -15.24
N GLY A 63 -8.64 0.03 -14.52
CA GLY A 63 -8.10 -0.43 -13.24
C GLY A 63 -8.73 0.32 -12.06
N ARG A 64 -9.56 -0.36 -11.26
CA ARG A 64 -10.23 0.23 -10.08
C ARG A 64 -9.29 0.28 -8.85
N ALA A 65 -8.07 0.76 -9.06
CA ALA A 65 -7.11 1.05 -8.00
C ALA A 65 -7.13 2.55 -7.68
N LEU A 66 -6.82 2.87 -6.44
CA LEU A 66 -6.65 4.24 -5.97
C LEU A 66 -5.19 4.39 -5.54
N GLY A 67 -4.40 5.12 -6.33
CA GLY A 67 -3.00 5.39 -6.02
C GLY A 67 -2.87 6.12 -4.68
N LEU A 68 -1.96 5.63 -3.83
CA LEU A 68 -1.62 6.26 -2.56
C LEU A 68 -0.51 7.31 -2.72
N ASP A 69 0.09 7.43 -3.90
CA ASP A 69 1.06 8.47 -4.21
C ASP A 69 0.41 9.85 -4.28
N GLY A 70 1.08 10.87 -3.75
CA GLY A 70 0.56 12.24 -3.74
C GLY A 70 0.85 13.00 -2.47
N VAL A 71 -0.03 13.95 -2.14
CA VAL A 71 0.15 14.88 -1.00
C VAL A 71 -0.81 14.52 0.14
N TRP A 72 -0.25 13.92 1.18
CA TRP A 72 -0.96 13.51 2.39
C TRP A 72 -0.96 14.62 3.45
N GLU A 73 -1.84 14.49 4.43
CA GLU A 73 -1.70 15.22 5.69
C GLU A 73 -0.76 14.45 6.61
N PHE A 74 0.13 15.17 7.27
CA PHE A 74 1.18 14.59 8.09
C PHE A 74 1.36 15.36 9.38
N ARG A 75 1.66 14.65 10.46
CA ARG A 75 2.23 15.24 11.68
C ARG A 75 3.11 14.24 12.40
N ILE A 76 4.14 14.73 13.05
CA ILE A 76 4.80 14.01 14.14
C ILE A 76 4.01 14.22 15.45
N GLU A 77 4.31 13.41 16.47
CA GLU A 77 3.65 13.54 17.78
C GLU A 77 3.80 14.95 18.37
N GLY A 78 2.74 15.44 19.05
CA GLY A 78 2.69 16.79 19.62
C GLY A 78 2.64 17.96 18.63
N ARG A 79 2.72 17.71 17.31
CA ARG A 79 2.67 18.78 16.28
C ARG A 79 1.30 18.88 15.59
N ARG A 80 1.11 20.01 14.88
CA ARG A 80 -0.04 20.27 14.02
C ARG A 80 0.13 19.55 12.67
N TRP A 81 -1.00 19.28 12.01
CA TRP A 81 -1.01 18.75 10.65
C TRP A 81 -0.37 19.73 9.67
N ARG A 82 0.56 19.23 8.85
CA ARG A 82 1.13 19.86 7.64
C ARG A 82 0.87 18.96 6.44
N LYS A 83 1.34 19.34 5.25
CA LYS A 83 1.32 18.48 4.07
C LYS A 83 2.69 17.78 3.89
N ILE A 84 2.67 16.56 3.37
CA ILE A 84 3.85 15.78 2.99
C ILE A 84 3.59 15.06 1.67
N ARG A 85 4.63 14.73 0.90
CA ARG A 85 4.57 13.83 -0.24
C ARG A 85 4.78 12.38 0.20
N VAL A 86 4.12 11.49 -0.50
CA VAL A 86 4.18 10.03 -0.34
C VAL A 86 4.31 9.44 -1.76
N PRO A 87 5.18 8.44 -2.00
CA PRO A 87 6.23 7.94 -1.10
C PRO A 87 7.35 8.97 -0.84
N GLY A 88 8.25 8.64 0.09
CA GLY A 88 9.43 9.40 0.50
C GLY A 88 9.63 9.40 2.03
N ALA A 89 10.90 9.55 2.45
CA ALA A 89 11.26 9.86 3.83
C ALA A 89 10.64 11.19 4.29
N TRP A 90 10.38 11.35 5.59
CA TRP A 90 9.88 12.63 6.12
C TRP A 90 10.99 13.66 6.38
N GLU A 91 12.23 13.18 6.50
CA GLU A 91 13.51 13.89 6.63
C GLU A 91 13.83 14.82 5.46
N ASP A 92 13.85 14.24 4.26
CA ASP A 92 13.99 14.93 2.98
C ASP A 92 12.94 16.04 2.82
N GLN A 93 11.81 15.86 3.51
CA GLN A 93 10.66 16.76 3.50
C GLN A 93 10.63 17.68 4.72
N GLY A 94 11.76 17.81 5.41
CA GLY A 94 12.02 18.83 6.41
C GLY A 94 11.59 18.51 7.84
N VAL A 95 11.23 17.26 8.17
CA VAL A 95 11.19 16.85 9.59
C VAL A 95 12.62 16.77 10.09
N LYS A 96 12.97 17.60 11.07
CA LYS A 96 14.33 17.70 11.63
C LYS A 96 14.34 17.87 13.16
N GLU A 97 13.17 17.78 13.75
CA GLU A 97 12.96 17.76 15.19
C GLU A 97 13.57 16.51 15.83
N VAL A 98 14.00 16.61 17.08
CA VAL A 98 14.29 15.42 17.90
C VAL A 98 12.96 14.93 18.49
N ALA A 99 12.72 13.62 18.46
CA ALA A 99 11.50 13.06 19.03
C ALA A 99 11.41 13.26 20.56
N PRO A 100 10.21 13.55 21.10
CA PRO A 100 10.01 13.63 22.55
C PRO A 100 10.47 12.34 23.24
N GLY A 101 11.39 12.47 24.21
CA GLY A 101 11.93 11.31 24.93
C GLY A 101 12.98 10.50 24.18
N SER A 102 13.53 10.97 23.05
CA SER A 102 14.65 10.30 22.39
C SER A 102 15.83 10.11 23.36
N PRO A 103 16.36 8.87 23.51
CA PRO A 103 17.48 8.59 24.40
C PRO A 103 18.80 9.20 23.90
N ASN A 104 18.87 9.62 22.63
CA ASN A 104 20.03 10.28 22.08
C ASN A 104 19.62 11.41 21.10
N PRO A 105 19.68 12.70 21.51
CA PRO A 105 19.36 13.83 20.62
C PRO A 105 20.37 14.05 19.50
N SER A 106 21.48 13.30 19.47
CA SER A 106 22.43 13.24 18.35
C SER A 106 21.99 12.25 17.26
N TRP A 107 21.03 11.37 17.55
CA TRP A 107 20.27 10.66 16.53
C TRP A 107 19.31 11.67 15.90
N LYS A 108 19.87 12.50 15.01
CA LYS A 108 19.13 13.07 13.90
C LYS A 108 19.29 12.05 12.77
N PRO A 109 18.19 11.57 12.17
CA PRO A 109 16.93 12.30 11.99
C PRO A 109 15.78 12.05 13.01
N TYR A 110 14.49 12.27 12.66
CA TYR A 110 13.37 12.18 13.62
C TYR A 110 12.93 10.72 13.83
N ASN A 111 13.49 10.09 14.85
CA ASN A 111 13.12 8.71 15.22
C ASN A 111 11.94 8.73 16.21
N GLY A 112 10.70 8.60 15.73
CA GLY A 112 9.52 8.64 16.60
C GLY A 112 8.17 8.34 15.93
N ILE A 113 7.08 8.73 16.60
CA ILE A 113 5.72 8.49 16.11
C ILE A 113 5.29 9.58 15.12
N ALA A 114 4.96 9.15 13.91
CA ALA A 114 4.35 9.97 12.87
C ALA A 114 2.94 9.49 12.51
N TYR A 115 2.14 10.38 11.95
CA TYR A 115 0.80 10.11 11.46
C TYR A 115 0.63 10.67 10.06
N PHE A 116 0.24 9.81 9.13
CA PHE A 116 -0.18 10.14 7.78
C PHE A 116 -1.71 9.99 7.69
N ARG A 117 -2.38 10.96 7.07
CA ARG A 117 -3.84 10.96 6.89
C ARG A 117 -4.22 11.37 5.48
N TRP A 118 -5.17 10.64 4.90
CA TRP A 118 -5.70 10.94 3.57
C TRP A 118 -7.17 10.60 3.44
N LYS A 119 -7.87 11.43 2.67
CA LYS A 119 -9.31 11.33 2.40
C LYS A 119 -9.54 11.00 0.95
N PHE A 120 -10.47 10.08 0.71
CA PHE A 120 -10.74 9.52 -0.61
C PHE A 120 -12.20 9.10 -0.76
N LEU A 121 -12.69 9.06 -1.99
CA LEU A 121 -14.02 8.52 -2.29
C LEU A 121 -13.90 7.02 -2.59
N VAL A 122 -14.75 6.21 -1.97
CA VAL A 122 -14.95 4.80 -2.38
C VAL A 122 -16.24 4.73 -3.20
N PRO A 123 -16.20 4.34 -4.48
CA PRO A 123 -17.40 4.20 -5.29
C PRO A 123 -18.40 3.17 -4.74
N GLY A 124 -19.70 3.41 -4.92
CA GLY A 124 -20.76 2.55 -4.37
C GLY A 124 -20.74 1.12 -4.89
N GLU A 125 -20.36 0.94 -6.16
CA GLU A 125 -20.31 -0.35 -6.85
C GLU A 125 -19.13 -1.26 -6.40
N TRP A 126 -18.38 -0.83 -5.38
CA TRP A 126 -17.37 -1.62 -4.68
C TRP A 126 -17.95 -2.39 -3.48
N GLN A 127 -19.19 -2.11 -3.06
CA GLN A 127 -19.85 -2.82 -1.98
C GLN A 127 -19.93 -4.34 -2.27
N GLY A 128 -19.76 -5.16 -1.23
CA GLY A 128 -19.73 -6.62 -1.34
C GLY A 128 -18.40 -7.19 -1.86
N ARG A 129 -17.47 -6.36 -2.34
CA ARG A 129 -16.11 -6.79 -2.69
C ARG A 129 -15.23 -6.86 -1.45
N THR A 130 -14.19 -7.69 -1.49
CA THR A 130 -13.07 -7.49 -0.57
C THR A 130 -12.23 -6.32 -1.06
N LEU A 131 -11.99 -5.36 -0.16
CA LEU A 131 -10.94 -4.37 -0.31
C LEU A 131 -9.74 -4.77 0.58
N VAL A 132 -8.56 -4.34 0.17
CA VAL A 132 -7.35 -4.31 0.99
C VAL A 132 -6.90 -2.84 1.08
N LEU A 133 -5.85 -2.56 1.84
CA LEU A 133 -4.96 -1.42 1.66
C LEU A 133 -3.54 -1.98 1.59
N TYR A 134 -2.82 -1.75 0.50
CA TYR A 134 -1.38 -1.96 0.47
C TYR A 134 -0.70 -0.60 0.59
N ILE A 135 0.26 -0.51 1.50
CA ILE A 135 1.00 0.73 1.76
C ILE A 135 2.48 0.59 1.38
N GLY A 136 2.89 -0.55 0.83
CA GLY A 136 4.29 -0.82 0.52
C GLY A 136 5.09 -1.15 1.77
N THR A 137 6.38 -0.80 1.75
CA THR A 137 7.22 -0.80 2.95
C THR A 137 7.08 0.52 3.71
N MET A 138 6.80 0.42 5.01
CA MET A 138 7.03 1.49 5.99
C MET A 138 8.37 1.23 6.66
N ASP A 139 9.03 2.28 7.13
CA ASP A 139 10.09 2.05 8.12
C ASP A 139 9.50 1.61 9.46
N ASP A 140 10.18 0.68 10.14
CA ASP A 140 9.76 0.02 11.38
C ASP A 140 8.26 -0.37 11.47
N GLU A 141 7.46 0.28 12.33
CA GLU A 141 6.15 -0.23 12.74
C GLU A 141 4.99 0.63 12.24
N ASP A 142 3.92 0.00 11.75
CA ASP A 142 2.74 0.71 11.26
C ASP A 142 1.44 0.23 11.89
N TRP A 143 0.47 1.14 12.04
CA TRP A 143 -0.92 0.83 12.37
C TRP A 143 -1.82 1.56 11.38
N VAL A 144 -2.58 0.80 10.61
CA VAL A 144 -3.51 1.33 9.61
C VAL A 144 -4.93 1.35 10.16
N TYR A 145 -5.58 2.51 10.05
CA TYR A 145 -6.97 2.72 10.41
C TYR A 145 -7.76 3.18 9.19
N ILE A 146 -8.98 2.64 9.03
CA ILE A 146 -9.98 3.11 8.06
C ILE A 146 -11.15 3.67 8.86
N ASN A 147 -11.51 4.93 8.61
CA ASN A 147 -12.61 5.63 9.29
C ASN A 147 -12.52 5.49 10.83
N GLY A 148 -11.31 5.68 11.39
CA GLY A 148 -11.00 5.58 12.81
C GLY A 148 -10.92 4.16 13.39
N ARG A 149 -11.05 3.11 12.57
CA ARG A 149 -11.01 1.69 13.02
C ARG A 149 -9.77 0.98 12.50
N LEU A 150 -9.01 0.34 13.40
CA LEU A 150 -7.80 -0.42 13.06
C LEU A 150 -8.15 -1.57 12.10
N VAL A 151 -7.43 -1.66 10.98
CA VAL A 151 -7.55 -2.76 9.99
C VAL A 151 -6.30 -3.63 9.92
N GLY A 152 -5.16 -3.15 10.41
CA GLY A 152 -3.90 -3.87 10.31
C GLY A 152 -2.77 -3.24 11.09
N HIS A 153 -1.77 -4.06 11.38
CA HIS A 153 -0.50 -3.71 12.00
C HIS A 153 0.59 -4.65 11.48
N THR A 154 1.80 -4.11 11.35
CA THR A 154 3.04 -4.86 11.24
C THR A 154 4.08 -4.15 12.10
N GLY A 155 4.72 -4.89 13.00
CA GLY A 155 5.84 -4.42 13.79
C GLY A 155 6.64 -5.60 14.31
N MET A 156 7.22 -5.46 15.51
CA MET A 156 8.03 -6.54 16.12
C MET A 156 7.29 -7.87 16.36
N ASP A 157 5.96 -7.90 16.17
CA ASP A 157 5.18 -9.13 16.18
C ASP A 157 5.52 -10.09 15.01
N LYS A 158 6.28 -9.61 14.01
CA LYS A 158 6.72 -10.38 12.84
C LYS A 158 8.25 -10.33 12.67
N PRO A 159 8.89 -11.43 12.23
CA PRO A 159 10.31 -11.40 11.89
C PRO A 159 10.56 -10.52 10.66
N ASN A 160 11.69 -9.78 10.66
CA ASN A 160 12.08 -8.86 9.58
C ASN A 160 10.97 -7.86 9.20
N TRP A 161 10.38 -7.18 10.20
CA TRP A 161 9.16 -6.39 10.01
C TRP A 161 9.32 -5.17 9.09
N TRP A 162 10.47 -4.49 9.13
CA TRP A 162 10.72 -3.25 8.38
C TRP A 162 10.64 -3.43 6.85
N PRO A 163 11.28 -4.43 6.18
CA PRO A 163 11.18 -4.63 4.73
C PRO A 163 9.90 -5.32 4.27
N ILE A 164 8.94 -5.66 5.15
CA ILE A 164 7.72 -6.34 4.72
C ILE A 164 6.84 -5.39 3.90
N GLU A 165 6.49 -5.79 2.68
CA GLU A 165 5.39 -5.18 1.94
C GLU A 165 4.06 -5.41 2.69
N ARG A 166 3.41 -4.32 3.09
CA ARG A 166 2.24 -4.35 3.98
C ARG A 166 0.95 -4.28 3.18
N ALA A 167 0.15 -5.35 3.26
CA ALA A 167 -1.19 -5.45 2.69
C ALA A 167 -2.22 -5.86 3.76
N TYR A 168 -3.24 -5.03 3.98
CA TYR A 168 -4.25 -5.22 5.04
C TYR A 168 -5.66 -5.33 4.48
N LYS A 169 -6.35 -6.44 4.76
CA LYS A 169 -7.75 -6.62 4.35
C LYS A 169 -8.66 -5.65 5.10
N ILE A 170 -9.31 -4.73 4.37
CA ILE A 170 -10.27 -3.79 4.95
C ILE A 170 -11.61 -4.52 5.13
N PRO A 171 -12.15 -4.65 6.36
CA PRO A 171 -13.50 -5.18 6.57
C PRO A 171 -14.52 -4.25 5.94
N SER A 172 -15.40 -4.74 5.06
CA SER A 172 -16.38 -3.92 4.33
C SER A 172 -17.28 -3.09 5.26
N LYS A 173 -17.53 -3.56 6.50
CA LYS A 173 -18.27 -2.84 7.55
C LYS A 173 -17.57 -1.58 8.10
N PHE A 174 -16.34 -1.30 7.67
CA PHE A 174 -15.60 -0.07 8.02
C PHE A 174 -15.60 0.95 6.87
N VAL A 175 -16.14 0.59 5.70
CA VAL A 175 -16.08 1.38 4.47
C VAL A 175 -17.42 2.07 4.21
N ASN A 176 -17.35 3.36 3.92
CA ASN A 176 -18.46 4.18 3.45
C ASN A 176 -18.54 4.08 1.91
N PHE A 177 -19.24 3.08 1.40
CA PHE A 177 -19.42 2.88 -0.04
C PHE A 177 -20.32 3.97 -0.63
N GLY A 178 -19.88 4.60 -1.72
CA GLY A 178 -20.55 5.73 -2.35
C GLY A 178 -20.20 7.08 -1.72
N GLY A 179 -19.21 7.15 -0.82
CA GLY A 179 -18.89 8.37 -0.08
C GLY A 179 -17.42 8.50 0.31
N GLU A 180 -17.13 9.55 1.09
CA GLU A 180 -15.80 9.83 1.61
C GLU A 180 -15.41 8.83 2.71
N ASN A 181 -14.14 8.44 2.68
CA ASN A 181 -13.46 7.58 3.62
C ASN A 181 -12.12 8.24 4.02
N GLU A 182 -11.58 7.88 5.17
CA GLU A 182 -10.29 8.35 5.66
C GLU A 182 -9.37 7.14 5.97
N ILE A 183 -8.16 7.17 5.41
CA ILE A 183 -7.03 6.36 5.87
C ILE A 183 -6.24 7.18 6.87
N LEU A 184 -5.89 6.59 8.00
CA LEU A 184 -4.86 7.07 8.92
C LEU A 184 -3.82 5.96 9.08
N VAL A 185 -2.56 6.25 8.76
CA VAL A 185 -1.42 5.38 9.04
C VAL A 185 -0.61 6.04 10.15
N LYS A 186 -0.55 5.40 11.32
CA LYS A 186 0.44 5.73 12.35
C LYS A 186 1.70 4.94 12.02
N VAL A 187 2.85 5.60 11.93
CA VAL A 187 4.17 4.98 11.83
C VAL A 187 4.91 5.22 13.15
N TYR A 188 5.69 4.24 13.61
CA TYR A 188 6.69 4.43 14.65
C TYR A 188 8.04 3.97 14.11
N ASP A 189 8.90 4.95 13.88
CA ASP A 189 10.29 4.82 13.48
C ASP A 189 11.18 4.83 14.74
N ARG A 190 12.17 3.94 14.80
CA ARG A 190 13.10 3.78 15.93
C ARG A 190 14.51 4.22 15.61
N GLY A 191 14.86 4.49 14.35
CA GLY A 191 16.22 4.74 13.89
C GLY A 191 16.33 4.95 12.38
N GLU A 192 17.08 5.98 11.98
CA GLU A 192 17.41 6.37 10.60
C GLU A 192 16.35 7.27 9.95
N GLU A 193 15.74 6.90 8.83
CA GLU A 193 14.90 7.78 8.01
C GLU A 193 13.48 7.22 7.84
N GLY A 194 12.58 7.59 8.75
CA GLY A 194 11.20 7.13 8.69
C GLY A 194 10.39 7.66 7.51
N GLY A 195 9.46 6.83 7.01
CA GLY A 195 8.55 7.24 5.94
C GLY A 195 7.87 6.10 5.19
N PHE A 196 7.34 6.45 4.01
CA PHE A 196 6.79 5.51 3.03
C PHE A 196 7.88 5.20 1.99
N TRP A 197 8.46 4.00 2.02
CA TRP A 197 9.65 3.69 1.23
C TRP A 197 9.40 2.94 -0.07
N GLY A 198 8.37 2.09 -0.14
CA GLY A 198 8.16 1.17 -1.26
C GLY A 198 6.72 1.04 -1.73
N LEU A 199 6.10 2.15 -2.14
CA LEU A 199 4.78 2.15 -2.81
C LEU A 199 4.89 1.77 -4.28
#